data_AF-A0A660Q069-F1
#
_entry.id   AF-A0A660Q069-F1
#
_cell.length_a   1.000
_cell.length_b   1.000
_cell.length_c   1.000
_cell.angle_alpha   90.00
_cell.angle_beta   90.00
_cell.angle_gamma   90.00
#
_symmetry.space_group_name_H-M   'P 1'
#
loop_
_entity.id
_entity.type
_entity.pdbx_description
1 polymer ?
#
loop_
_entity_poly.entity_id
_entity_poly.type
_entity_poly.pdbx_seq_one_letter_code
_entity_poly.pdbx_strand_id
1 'polypeptide(L)'
;MAVIFSFKLLMFCSICGGVYLVIVDLIWSRFESLIPTFRNFPKELVEPKNFGWFTSSLIIEFIFFVLMPAVVYDRFYTVMPFSGIRGGVAIALFLFMFGMVPLAILLMFRIRIPAVYMLYKMLGMMIRVVGALAIIGYLYSL
;
A
#
# COMPACT_ATOMS: atom_id res chain seq x y z
N MET A 1 3.00 32.06 5.01
CA MET A 1 3.92 31.48 4.00
C MET A 1 4.11 29.96 4.10
N ALA A 2 3.62 29.27 5.12
CA ALA A 2 3.75 27.80 5.23
C ALA A 2 2.83 27.00 4.27
N VAL A 3 1.69 27.56 3.84
CA VAL A 3 0.66 26.84 3.06
C VAL A 3 1.08 26.56 1.60
N ILE A 4 1.94 27.41 1.01
CA ILE A 4 2.36 27.27 -0.41
C ILE A 4 3.43 26.18 -0.57
N PHE A 5 4.24 25.91 0.46
CA PHE A 5 5.19 24.80 0.47
C PHE A 5 4.47 23.44 0.63
N SER A 6 3.42 23.35 1.46
CA SER A 6 2.61 22.13 1.63
C SER A 6 2.05 21.60 0.31
N PHE A 7 1.46 22.45 -0.53
CA PHE A 7 0.79 21.96 -1.74
C PHE A 7 1.77 21.40 -2.79
N LYS A 8 2.96 22.01 -2.91
CA LYS A 8 4.02 21.51 -3.79
C LYS A 8 4.59 20.19 -3.28
N LEU A 9 4.87 20.08 -1.98
CA LEU A 9 5.34 18.83 -1.37
C LEU A 9 4.32 17.70 -1.48
N LEU A 10 3.04 18.01 -1.28
CA LEU A 10 1.95 17.03 -1.40
C LEU A 10 1.81 16.52 -2.84
N MET A 11 1.92 17.40 -3.84
CA MET A 11 1.99 17.01 -5.26
C MET A 11 3.21 16.13 -5.57
N PHE A 12 4.38 16.44 -5.02
CA PHE A 12 5.56 15.58 -5.21
C PHE A 12 5.41 14.22 -4.53
N CYS A 13 4.89 14.18 -3.30
CA CYS A 13 4.59 12.93 -2.60
C CYS A 13 3.59 12.06 -3.37
N SER A 14 2.55 12.67 -3.94
CA SER A 14 1.53 11.93 -4.69
C SER A 14 2.07 11.39 -6.01
N ILE A 15 2.87 12.17 -6.75
CA ILE A 15 3.49 11.71 -7.99
C ILE A 15 4.51 10.61 -7.71
N CYS A 16 5.44 10.80 -6.77
CA CYS A 16 6.46 9.80 -6.45
C CYS A 16 5.85 8.52 -5.86
N GLY A 17 4.88 8.65 -4.94
CA GLY A 17 4.15 7.51 -4.39
C GLY A 17 3.33 6.77 -5.43
N GLY A 18 2.67 7.48 -6.35
CA GLY A 18 1.91 6.89 -7.44
C GLY A 18 2.81 6.11 -8.41
N VAL A 19 3.96 6.67 -8.80
CA VAL A 19 4.95 5.99 -9.64
C VAL A 19 5.47 4.72 -8.96
N TYR A 20 5.76 4.80 -7.65
CA TYR A 20 6.17 3.62 -6.88
C TYR A 20 5.10 2.52 -6.89
N LEU A 21 3.83 2.84 -6.66
CA LEU A 21 2.74 1.86 -6.70
C LEU A 21 2.62 1.18 -8.07
N VAL A 22 2.70 1.95 -9.17
CA VAL A 22 2.68 1.38 -10.53
C VAL A 22 3.79 0.35 -10.73
N ILE A 23 5.02 0.68 -10.29
CA ILE A 23 6.16 -0.21 -10.43
C ILE A 23 5.96 -1.49 -9.61
N VAL A 24 5.53 -1.35 -8.35
CA VAL A 24 5.31 -2.50 -7.47
C VAL A 24 4.19 -3.39 -8.01
N ASP A 25 3.10 -2.83 -8.52
CA ASP A 25 1.99 -3.58 -9.10
C ASP A 25 2.37 -4.36 -10.35
N LEU A 26 3.19 -3.77 -11.22
CA LEU A 26 3.73 -4.46 -12.38
C LEU A 26 4.64 -5.62 -11.98
N ILE A 27 5.47 -5.44 -10.96
CA ILE A 27 6.34 -6.51 -10.45
C ILE A 27 5.49 -7.61 -9.81
N TRP A 28 4.53 -7.25 -8.96
CA TRP A 28 3.70 -8.20 -8.21
C TRP A 28 2.77 -9.01 -9.12
N SER A 29 2.22 -8.38 -10.16
CA SER A 29 1.38 -9.07 -11.15
C SER A 29 2.16 -10.12 -11.94
N ARG A 30 3.43 -9.85 -12.25
CA ARG A 30 4.34 -10.83 -12.87
C ARG A 30 4.64 -11.99 -11.92
N PHE A 31 4.98 -11.72 -10.66
CA PHE A 31 5.20 -12.78 -9.67
C PHE A 31 3.97 -13.66 -9.46
N GLU A 32 2.78 -13.08 -9.46
CA GLU A 32 1.54 -13.83 -9.28
C GLU A 32 1.26 -14.78 -10.45
N SER A 33 1.67 -14.42 -11.67
CA SER A 33 1.57 -15.29 -12.85
C SER A 33 2.49 -16.52 -12.80
N LEU A 34 3.56 -16.47 -11.99
CA LEU A 34 4.53 -17.55 -11.85
C LEU A 34 4.12 -18.59 -10.81
N ILE A 35 3.13 -18.31 -9.95
CA ILE A 35 2.71 -19.20 -8.87
C ILE A 35 1.65 -20.18 -9.41
N PRO A 36 1.94 -21.49 -9.55
CA PRO A 36 1.00 -22.46 -10.14
C PRO A 36 -0.20 -22.80 -9.24
N THR A 37 -0.19 -22.35 -7.99
CA THR A 37 -1.20 -22.62 -6.95
C THR A 37 -2.61 -22.13 -7.31
N PHE A 38 -2.74 -21.26 -8.32
CA PHE A 38 -4.03 -20.72 -8.79
C PHE A 38 -4.83 -21.66 -9.69
N ARG A 39 -4.26 -22.77 -10.19
CA ARG A 39 -4.97 -23.68 -11.11
C ARG A 39 -6.18 -24.39 -10.49
N ASN A 40 -6.21 -24.57 -9.17
CA ASN A 40 -7.24 -25.35 -8.47
C ASN A 40 -8.27 -24.47 -7.73
N PHE A 41 -8.25 -23.15 -7.93
CA PHE A 41 -9.21 -22.26 -7.26
C PHE A 41 -10.56 -22.26 -8.00
N PRO A 42 -11.70 -22.30 -7.28
CA PRO A 42 -13.02 -22.16 -7.89
C PRO A 42 -13.11 -20.83 -8.63
N LYS A 43 -13.38 -20.90 -9.95
CA LYS A 43 -13.39 -19.73 -10.85
C LYS A 43 -14.42 -18.67 -10.45
N GLU A 44 -15.45 -19.06 -9.70
CA GLU A 44 -16.49 -18.18 -9.16
C GLU A 44 -15.98 -17.22 -8.07
N LEU A 45 -14.87 -17.56 -7.40
CA LEU A 45 -14.24 -16.74 -6.36
C LEU A 45 -13.04 -15.94 -6.89
N VAL A 46 -12.67 -16.12 -8.15
CA VAL A 46 -11.53 -15.45 -8.76
C VAL A 46 -12.04 -14.38 -9.72
N GLU A 47 -11.86 -13.11 -9.35
CA GLU A 47 -12.19 -12.00 -10.25
C GLU A 47 -11.37 -12.11 -11.54
N PRO A 48 -11.99 -11.90 -12.72
CA PRO A 48 -11.26 -11.88 -13.97
C PRO A 48 -10.26 -10.72 -13.95
N LYS A 49 -8.99 -11.05 -14.16
CA LYS A 49 -7.88 -10.07 -14.27
C LYS A 49 -7.99 -9.31 -15.59
N ASN A 50 -8.93 -8.39 -15.66
CA ASN A 50 -9.10 -7.46 -16.76
C ASN A 50 -8.31 -6.17 -16.50
N PHE A 51 -8.04 -5.41 -17.56
CA PHE A 51 -7.41 -4.08 -17.43
C PHE A 51 -8.20 -3.16 -16.47
N GLY A 52 -9.53 -3.27 -16.48
CA GLY A 52 -10.41 -2.54 -15.55
C GLY A 52 -10.13 -2.85 -14.08
N TRP A 53 -9.86 -4.12 -13.75
CA TRP A 53 -9.51 -4.54 -12.39
C TRP A 53 -8.16 -3.97 -11.96
N PHE A 54 -7.18 -3.95 -12.86
CA PHE A 54 -5.89 -3.33 -12.59
C PHE A 54 -6.04 -1.83 -12.30
N THR A 55 -6.83 -1.11 -13.11
CA THR A 55 -7.06 0.32 -12.90
C THR A 55 -7.83 0.61 -11.62
N SER A 56 -8.85 -0.18 -11.28
CA SER A 56 -9.61 0.03 -10.03
C SER A 56 -8.75 -0.26 -8.80
N SER A 57 -7.96 -1.34 -8.83
CA SER A 57 -7.00 -1.65 -7.77
C SER A 57 -6.01 -0.51 -7.57
N LEU A 58 -5.44 0.00 -8.67
CA LEU A 58 -4.46 1.09 -8.61
C LEU A 58 -5.05 2.39 -8.05
N ILE A 59 -6.29 2.74 -8.41
CA ILE A 59 -6.98 3.92 -7.88
C ILE A 59 -7.21 3.78 -6.38
N ILE A 60 -7.72 2.62 -5.94
CA ILE A 60 -7.96 2.34 -4.51
C ILE A 60 -6.64 2.42 -3.74
N GLU A 61 -5.61 1.74 -4.22
CA GLU A 61 -4.29 1.74 -3.58
C GLU A 61 -3.66 3.14 -3.54
N PHE A 62 -3.80 3.94 -4.61
CA PHE A 62 -3.35 5.32 -4.62
C PHE A 62 -4.05 6.16 -3.56
N ILE A 63 -5.37 6.04 -3.43
CA ILE A 63 -6.15 6.80 -2.44
C ILE A 63 -5.73 6.40 -1.02
N PHE A 64 -5.66 5.11 -0.72
CA PHE A 64 -5.45 4.62 0.65
C PHE A 64 -3.99 4.61 1.10
N PHE A 65 -3.03 4.35 0.19
CA PHE A 65 -1.63 4.20 0.56
C PHE A 65 -0.78 5.44 0.27
N VAL A 66 -1.23 6.33 -0.61
CA VAL A 66 -0.45 7.53 -0.98
C VAL A 66 -1.20 8.80 -0.61
N LEU A 67 -2.42 9.01 -1.12
CA LEU A 67 -3.14 10.28 -0.96
C LEU A 67 -3.57 10.51 0.49
N MET A 68 -4.29 9.56 1.09
CA MET A 68 -4.78 9.69 2.46
C MET A 68 -3.62 9.82 3.46
N PRO A 69 -2.56 8.99 3.41
CA PRO A 69 -1.41 9.17 4.29
C PRO A 69 -0.68 10.48 4.06
N ALA A 70 -0.51 10.95 2.82
CA ALA A 70 0.13 12.23 2.53
C ALA A 70 -0.66 13.42 3.10
N VAL A 71 -2.00 13.40 2.99
CA VAL A 71 -2.88 14.45 3.55
C VAL A 71 -2.85 14.42 5.08
N VAL A 72 -2.93 13.24 5.69
CA VAL A 72 -2.82 13.08 7.14
C VAL A 72 -1.46 13.59 7.60
N TYR A 73 -0.39 13.18 6.93
CA TYR A 73 0.96 13.59 7.30
C TYR A 73 1.16 15.11 7.19
N ASP A 74 0.70 15.76 6.11
CA ASP A 74 0.72 17.23 5.95
C ASP A 74 0.06 17.95 7.15
N ARG A 75 -1.08 17.44 7.63
CA ARG A 75 -1.81 18.03 8.76
C ARG A 75 -1.17 17.75 10.11
N PHE A 76 -0.74 16.51 10.34
CA PHE A 76 -0.21 16.07 11.63
C PHE A 76 1.29 16.33 11.82
N TYR A 77 2.04 16.66 10.76
CA TYR A 77 3.47 17.01 10.85
C TYR A 77 3.72 18.20 11.79
N THR A 78 2.75 19.11 11.91
CA THR A 78 2.79 20.22 12.85
C THR A 78 2.70 19.81 14.33
N VAL A 79 2.15 18.62 14.62
CA VAL A 79 1.88 18.13 15.98
C VAL A 79 2.91 17.09 16.42
N MET A 80 3.39 16.24 15.51
CA MET A 80 4.50 15.31 15.76
C MET A 80 5.43 15.24 14.54
N PRO A 81 6.62 15.87 14.59
CA PRO A 81 7.58 15.80 13.49
C PRO A 81 8.29 14.45 13.52
N PHE A 82 7.64 13.42 12.97
CA PHE A 82 8.27 12.11 12.74
C PHE A 82 9.34 12.25 11.64
N SER A 83 10.54 12.69 11.97
CA SER A 83 11.56 12.96 10.96
C SER A 83 12.10 11.69 10.29
N GLY A 84 12.05 11.69 8.95
CA GLY A 84 12.80 10.79 8.09
C GLY A 84 12.17 9.41 7.83
N ILE A 85 12.89 8.63 7.03
CA ILE A 85 12.49 7.31 6.53
C ILE A 85 12.11 6.35 7.68
N ARG A 86 12.79 6.44 8.83
CA ARG A 86 12.54 5.56 9.98
C ARG A 86 11.15 5.76 10.58
N GLY A 87 10.66 7.00 10.64
CA GLY A 87 9.32 7.32 11.12
C GLY A 87 8.23 6.78 10.19
N GLY A 88 8.41 6.99 8.88
CA GLY A 88 7.50 6.45 7.86
C GLY A 88 7.41 4.92 7.90
N VAL A 89 8.56 4.24 8.01
CA VAL A 89 8.63 2.77 8.11
C VAL A 89 8.01 2.26 9.41
N ALA A 90 8.22 2.94 10.54
CA ALA A 90 7.62 2.55 11.82
C ALA A 90 6.09 2.65 11.81
N ILE A 91 5.54 3.73 11.25
CA ILE A 91 4.09 3.91 11.10
C ILE A 91 3.51 2.87 10.14
N ALA A 92 4.20 2.59 9.04
CA ALA A 92 3.81 1.55 8.09
C ALA A 92 3.71 0.17 8.74
N LEU A 93 4.73 -0.20 9.52
CA LEU A 93 4.76 -1.46 10.25
C LEU A 93 3.67 -1.52 11.32
N PHE A 94 3.40 -0.42 12.02
CA PHE A 94 2.32 -0.33 13.00
C PHE A 94 0.95 -0.55 12.35
N LEU A 95 0.64 0.17 11.26
CA LEU A 95 -0.60 0.00 10.52
C LEU A 95 -0.75 -1.42 9.96
N PHE A 96 0.33 -2.02 9.49
CA PHE A 96 0.33 -3.40 9.00
C PHE A 96 0.04 -4.40 10.12
N MET A 97 0.74 -4.29 11.25
CA MET A 97 0.61 -5.21 12.39
C MET A 97 -0.76 -5.12 13.09
N PHE A 98 -1.32 -3.93 13.24
CA PHE A 98 -2.59 -3.75 13.96
C PHE A 98 -3.82 -3.73 13.05
N GLY A 99 -3.67 -3.40 11.77
CA GLY A 99 -4.77 -3.36 10.81
C GLY A 99 -4.89 -4.64 10.00
N MET A 100 -3.90 -4.90 9.14
CA MET A 100 -4.00 -5.97 8.14
C MET A 100 -3.82 -7.37 8.73
N VAL A 101 -2.90 -7.56 9.66
CA VAL A 101 -2.61 -8.89 10.23
C VAL A 101 -3.82 -9.50 10.96
N PRO A 102 -4.53 -8.79 11.86
CA PRO A 102 -5.68 -9.35 12.56
C PRO A 102 -6.85 -9.65 11.61
N LEU A 103 -7.11 -8.76 10.65
CA LEU A 103 -8.17 -8.94 9.65
C LEU A 103 -7.92 -10.17 8.77
N ALA A 104 -6.68 -10.35 8.31
CA ALA A 104 -6.32 -11.50 7.49
C ALA A 104 -6.41 -12.82 8.27
N ILE A 105 -6.01 -12.83 9.54
CA ILE A 105 -6.13 -14.00 10.43
C ILE A 105 -7.61 -14.35 10.66
N LEU A 106 -8.46 -13.37 10.95
CA LEU A 106 -9.90 -13.58 11.10
C LEU A 106 -10.56 -14.14 9.83
N LEU A 107 -10.15 -13.63 8.67
CA LEU A 107 -10.63 -14.13 7.37
C LEU A 107 -10.15 -15.55 7.07
N MET A 108 -8.90 -15.90 7.42
CA MET A 108 -8.39 -17.27 7.28
C MET A 108 -9.16 -18.28 8.14
N PHE A 109 -9.63 -17.88 9.32
CA PHE A 109 -10.43 -18.76 10.17
C PHE A 109 -11.88 -18.90 9.71
N ARG A 110 -12.45 -17.89 9.04
CA ARG A 110 -13.84 -17.93 8.54
C ARG A 110 -13.97 -18.49 7.12
N ILE A 111 -12.97 -18.31 6.27
CA ILE A 111 -13.01 -18.66 4.85
C ILE A 111 -11.84 -19.61 4.59
N ARG A 112 -12.08 -20.75 3.93
CA ARG A 112 -11.03 -21.72 3.52
C ARG A 112 -10.14 -21.18 2.39
N ILE A 113 -9.52 -20.02 2.58
CA ILE A 113 -8.50 -19.49 1.68
C ILE A 113 -7.16 -20.14 2.06
N PRO A 114 -6.34 -20.62 1.12
CA PRO A 114 -5.02 -21.15 1.44
C PRO A 114 -4.17 -20.08 2.11
N ALA A 115 -3.63 -20.40 3.28
CA ALA A 115 -2.81 -19.49 4.07
C ALA A 115 -1.64 -18.88 3.27
N VAL A 116 -1.06 -19.66 2.35
CA VAL A 116 0.03 -19.23 1.47
C VAL A 116 -0.39 -18.05 0.57
N TYR A 117 -1.61 -18.06 0.05
CA TYR A 117 -2.10 -16.96 -0.80
C TYR A 117 -2.36 -15.69 0.00
N MET A 118 -2.95 -15.83 1.20
CA MET A 118 -3.14 -14.70 2.10
C MET A 118 -1.81 -14.08 2.51
N LEU A 119 -0.82 -14.91 2.87
CA LEU A 119 0.53 -14.44 3.19
C LEU A 119 1.18 -13.70 2.00
N TYR A 120 1.05 -14.23 0.78
CA TYR A 120 1.56 -13.56 -0.43
C TYR A 120 0.91 -12.19 -0.65
N LYS A 121 -0.43 -12.09 -0.51
CA LYS A 121 -1.16 -10.81 -0.65
C LYS A 121 -0.81 -9.83 0.47
N MET A 122 -0.69 -10.31 1.70
CA MET A 122 -0.27 -9.49 2.85
C MET A 122 1.14 -8.94 2.66
N LEU A 123 2.08 -9.77 2.21
CA LEU A 123 3.46 -9.35 1.90
C LEU A 123 3.47 -8.24 0.84
N GLY A 124 2.68 -8.40 -0.23
CA GLY A 124 2.55 -7.39 -1.28
C GLY A 124 2.00 -6.07 -0.75
N MET A 125 0.93 -6.12 0.05
CA MET A 125 0.37 -4.92 0.69
C MET A 125 1.37 -4.28 1.67
N MET A 126 2.16 -5.07 2.41
CA MET A 126 3.20 -4.55 3.29
C MET A 126 4.24 -3.74 2.51
N ILE A 127 4.75 -4.28 1.40
CA ILE A 127 5.77 -3.61 0.57
C ILE A 127 5.24 -2.29 0.00
N ARG A 128 3.97 -2.27 -0.45
CA ARG A 128 3.31 -1.07 -0.96
C ARG A 128 3.19 0.01 0.13
N VAL A 129 2.67 -0.36 1.31
CA VAL A 129 2.47 0.58 2.42
C VAL A 129 3.81 1.11 2.96
N VAL A 130 4.79 0.22 3.17
CA VAL A 130 6.11 0.61 3.66
C VAL A 130 6.82 1.53 2.67
N GLY A 131 6.83 1.21 1.38
CA GLY A 131 7.49 2.06 0.39
C GLY A 131 6.81 3.41 0.21
N ALA A 132 5.47 3.45 0.17
CA ALA A 132 4.73 4.70 0.07
C ALA A 132 4.99 5.62 1.28
N LEU A 133 4.92 5.09 2.49
CA LEU A 133 5.18 5.87 3.71
C LEU A 133 6.66 6.24 3.88
N ALA A 134 7.59 5.41 3.41
CA ALA A 134 9.01 5.75 3.38
C ALA A 134 9.29 6.94 2.45
N ILE A 135 8.67 6.97 1.25
CA ILE A 135 8.79 8.09 0.30
C ILE A 135 8.21 9.37 0.91
N ILE A 136 7.01 9.29 1.50
CA ILE A 136 6.36 10.44 2.16
C ILE A 136 7.24 10.94 3.32
N GLY A 137 7.69 10.06 4.21
CA GLY A 137 8.54 10.42 5.33
C GLY A 137 9.91 10.98 4.92
N TYR A 138 10.46 10.53 3.78
CA TYR A 138 11.69 11.09 3.23
C TYR A 138 11.49 12.50 2.68
N LEU A 139 10.48 12.70 1.83
CA LEU A 139 10.21 13.98 1.19
C LEU A 139 9.84 15.08 2.17
N TYR A 140 9.14 14.75 3.26
CA TYR A 140 8.85 15.69 4.34
C TYR A 140 10.03 15.95 5.30
N SER A 141 11.09 15.13 5.25
CA SER A 141 12.32 15.35 6.03
C SER A 141 13.37 16.22 5.34
N LEU A 142 13.16 16.47 4.04
CA LEU A 142 13.97 17.35 3.18
C LEU A 142 13.56 18.81 3.39
#